data_AF-A0A2K5XGB0-F1
#
_entry.id   AF-A0A2K5XGB0-F1
#
_cell.length_a   1.000
_cell.length_b   1.000
_cell.length_c   1.000
_cell.angle_alpha   90.00
_cell.angle_beta   90.00
_cell.angle_gamma   90.00
#
_symmetry.space_group_name_H-M   'P 1'
#
loop_
_entity.id
_entity.type
_entity.pdbx_description
1 polymer ?
#
loop_
_entity_poly.entity_id
_entity_poly.type
_entity_poly.pdbx_seq_one_letter_code
_entity_poly.pdbx_strand_id
1 'polypeptide(L)'
;MLLFNGKTHFFLGAIFDESAKKDDEVFRTAVGDLNQNEEILQTEKITFSVTFVDGNNPFQAVQEGKVISIYFGFLVQFKWQ
;
A
#
# COMPACT_ATOMS: atom_id res chain seq x y z
N MET A 1 -4.57 14.91 3.55
CA MET A 1 -5.31 14.52 4.76
C MET A 1 -5.99 13.20 4.47
N LEU A 2 -5.42 12.08 4.92
CA LEU A 2 -6.02 10.76 4.72
C LEU A 2 -6.97 10.51 5.89
N LEU A 3 -8.28 10.57 5.62
CA LEU A 3 -9.34 10.31 6.60
C LEU A 3 -9.65 8.81 6.57
N PHE A 4 -9.38 8.08 7.66
CA PHE A 4 -9.77 6.68 7.78
C PHE A 4 -10.77 6.50 8.93
N ASN A 5 -12.01 6.17 8.56
CA ASN A 5 -13.14 6.00 9.46
C ASN A 5 -13.30 4.52 9.84
N GLY A 6 -12.78 4.14 11.01
CA GLY A 6 -13.31 3.06 11.86
C GLY A 6 -13.20 1.59 11.44
N LYS A 7 -13.12 1.23 10.15
CA LYS A 7 -13.04 -0.19 9.73
C LYS A 7 -11.58 -0.62 9.58
N THR A 8 -11.24 -1.87 9.87
CA THR A 8 -9.96 -2.44 9.41
C THR A 8 -9.91 -2.23 7.90
N HIS A 9 -8.87 -1.55 7.44
CA HIS A 9 -8.66 -1.31 6.02
C HIS A 9 -7.40 -2.09 5.69
N PHE A 10 -7.52 -3.10 4.81
CA PHE A 10 -6.34 -3.73 4.22
C PHE A 10 -5.62 -2.65 3.42
N PHE A 11 -4.52 -2.14 3.99
CA PHE A 11 -3.69 -1.12 3.38
C PHE A 11 -2.34 -1.74 3.03
N LEU A 12 -1.97 -1.67 1.75
CA LEU A 12 -0.72 -2.22 1.23
C LEU A 12 0.21 -1.09 0.77
N GLY A 13 1.50 -1.24 1.05
CA GLY A 13 2.54 -0.42 0.44
C GLY A 13 3.29 -1.21 -0.62
N ALA A 14 3.55 -0.60 -1.77
CA ALA A 14 4.37 -1.17 -2.83
C ALA A 14 5.47 -0.19 -3.26
N ILE A 15 6.68 -0.71 -3.44
CA ILE A 15 7.82 0.03 -4.00
C ILE A 15 8.24 -0.67 -5.28
N PHE A 16 8.28 0.09 -6.36
CA PHE A 16 8.73 -0.40 -7.67
C PHE A 16 9.93 0.41 -8.14
N ASP A 17 10.79 -0.23 -8.93
CA ASP A 17 11.79 0.49 -9.71
C ASP A 17 11.12 1.40 -10.74
N GLU A 18 11.71 2.54 -11.09
CA GLU A 18 11.16 3.49 -12.06
C GLU A 18 10.82 2.85 -13.42
N SER A 19 11.56 1.82 -13.84
CA SER A 19 11.31 1.07 -15.07
C SER A 19 10.19 0.03 -14.97
N ALA A 20 9.77 -0.33 -13.76
CA ALA A 20 8.80 -1.41 -13.49
C ALA A 20 7.33 -0.96 -13.62
N LYS A 21 7.00 -0.21 -14.69
CA LYS A 21 5.63 0.30 -14.93
C LYS A 21 4.61 -0.81 -15.12
N LYS A 22 5.01 -1.90 -15.79
CA LYS A 22 4.14 -3.06 -16.00
C LYS A 22 3.78 -3.77 -14.68
N ASP A 23 4.68 -3.75 -13.70
CA ASP A 23 4.41 -4.35 -12.40
C ASP A 23 3.39 -3.52 -11.61
N ASP A 24 3.43 -2.19 -11.69
CA ASP A 24 2.40 -1.31 -11.12
C ASP A 24 1.03 -1.54 -11.78
N GLU A 25 0.97 -1.67 -13.10
CA GLU A 25 -0.28 -1.95 -13.82
C GLU A 25 -0.91 -3.29 -13.39
N VAL A 26 -0.11 -4.36 -13.34
CA VAL A 26 -0.57 -5.68 -12.91
C VAL A 26 -0.96 -5.66 -11.44
N PHE A 27 -0.19 -4.98 -10.58
CA PHE A 27 -0.50 -4.82 -9.16
C PHE A 27 -1.85 -4.12 -8.94
N ARG A 28 -2.09 -2.99 -9.61
CA ARG A 28 -3.36 -2.26 -9.53
C ARG A 28 -4.53 -3.09 -10.04
N THR A 29 -4.33 -3.85 -11.12
CA THR A 29 -5.34 -4.73 -11.69
C THR A 29 -5.71 -5.83 -10.70
N ALA A 30 -4.72 -6.51 -10.11
CA ALA A 30 -4.94 -7.56 -9.12
C ALA A 30 -5.69 -7.03 -7.88
N VAL A 31 -5.32 -5.85 -7.38
CA VAL A 31 -6.07 -5.21 -6.29
C VAL A 31 -7.50 -4.88 -6.70
N GLY A 32 -7.71 -4.42 -7.94
CA GLY A 32 -9.03 -4.19 -8.52
C GLY A 32 -9.88 -5.46 -8.54
N ASP A 33 -9.34 -6.56 -9.07
CA ASP A 33 -10.02 -7.85 -9.17
C ASP A 33 -10.42 -8.39 -7.80
N LEU A 34 -9.51 -8.33 -6.82
CA LEU A 34 -9.80 -8.73 -5.44
C LEU A 34 -10.87 -7.84 -4.80
N ASN A 35 -10.85 -6.55 -5.07
CA ASN A 35 -11.88 -5.63 -4.60
C ASN A 35 -13.24 -5.85 -5.26
N GLN A 36 -13.32 -6.41 -6.47
CA GLN A 36 -14.60 -6.77 -7.11
C GLN A 36 -15.10 -8.15 -6.70
N ASN A 37 -14.26 -8.97 -6.09
CA ASN A 37 -14.64 -10.30 -5.63
C ASN A 37 -15.46 -10.21 -4.34
N GLU A 38 -16.74 -10.55 -4.39
CA GLU A 38 -17.65 -10.50 -3.22
C GLU A 38 -17.45 -11.65 -2.23
N GLU A 39 -16.71 -12.70 -2.60
CA GLU A 39 -16.39 -13.82 -1.71
C GLU A 39 -15.19 -13.51 -0.80
N ILE A 40 -14.32 -12.59 -1.21
CA ILE A 40 -13.08 -12.21 -0.53
C ILE A 40 -13.22 -10.77 -0.01
N LEU A 41 -12.90 -10.55 1.27
CA LEU A 41 -13.01 -9.21 1.90
C LEU A 41 -14.41 -8.59 1.71
N GLN A 42 -15.44 -9.37 1.99
CA GLN A 42 -16.86 -9.08 1.71
C GLN A 42 -17.36 -7.69 2.14
N THR A 43 -16.75 -7.08 3.16
CA THR A 43 -17.15 -5.76 3.70
C THR A 43 -16.04 -4.72 3.72
N GLU A 44 -14.86 -5.08 3.22
CA GLU A 44 -13.66 -4.24 3.23
C GLU A 44 -13.12 -4.07 1.81
N LYS A 45 -12.40 -2.97 1.57
CA LYS A 45 -11.69 -2.76 0.30
C LYS A 45 -10.20 -2.63 0.60
N ILE A 46 -9.40 -3.27 -0.24
CA ILE A 46 -7.96 -3.08 -0.28
C ILE A 46 -7.70 -1.68 -0.81
N THR A 47 -6.88 -0.95 -0.05
CA THR A 47 -6.35 0.37 -0.41
C THR A 47 -4.83 0.28 -0.41
N PHE A 48 -4.16 1.15 -1.16
CA PHE A 48 -2.71 1.04 -1.29
C PHE A 48 -2.04 2.35 -1.65
N SER A 49 -0.74 2.42 -1.40
CA SER A 49 0.17 3.45 -1.92
C SER A 49 1.28 2.79 -2.71
N VAL A 50 1.64 3.39 -3.85
CA VAL A 50 2.77 2.97 -4.68
C VAL A 50 3.79 4.10 -4.71
N THR A 51 5.05 3.76 -4.50
CA THR A 51 6.18 4.68 -4.68
C THR A 51 7.15 4.09 -5.70
N PHE A 52 7.59 4.91 -6.65
CA PHE A 52 8.67 4.55 -7.56
C PHE A 52 10.00 5.07 -7.03
N VAL A 53 11.05 4.27 -7.12
CA VAL A 53 12.41 4.61 -6.70
C VAL A 53 13.41 4.27 -7.79
N ASP A 54 14.57 4.93 -7.81
CA ASP A 54 15.70 4.48 -8.60
C ASP A 54 16.23 3.18 -7.97
N GLY A 55 16.13 2.06 -8.68
CA GLY A 55 16.59 0.75 -8.22
C GLY A 55 18.09 0.66 -7.98
N ASN A 56 18.88 1.62 -8.49
CA ASN A 56 20.30 1.74 -8.19
C ASN A 56 20.58 2.57 -6.93
N ASN A 57 19.55 3.18 -6.32
CA ASN A 57 19.68 3.97 -5.10
C ASN A 57 19.08 3.23 -3.89
N PRO A 58 19.85 2.36 -3.22
CA PRO A 58 19.36 1.58 -2.09
C PRO A 58 18.95 2.46 -0.89
N PHE A 59 19.54 3.65 -0.73
CA PHE A 59 19.17 4.56 0.33
C PHE A 59 17.77 5.12 0.12
N GLN A 60 17.43 5.52 -1.10
CA GLN A 60 16.08 5.97 -1.45
C GLN A 60 15.06 4.84 -1.20
N ALA A 61 15.35 3.62 -1.66
CA ALA A 61 14.47 2.47 -1.44
C ALA A 61 14.20 2.22 0.07
N VAL A 62 15.22 2.30 0.91
CA VAL A 62 15.07 2.16 2.37
C VAL A 62 14.30 3.34 2.98
N GLN A 63 14.55 4.57 2.52
CA GLN A 63 13.85 5.75 3.01
C GLN A 63 12.36 5.64 2.74
N GLU A 64 11.97 5.43 1.48
CA GLU A 64 10.56 5.33 1.10
C GLU A 64 9.87 4.13 1.77
N GLY A 65 10.58 3.00 1.93
CA GLY A 65 10.07 1.84 2.66
C GLY A 65 9.83 2.11 4.15
N LYS A 66 10.74 2.84 4.80
CA LYS A 66 10.57 3.26 6.20
C LYS A 66 9.44 4.26 6.36
N VAL A 67 9.28 5.21 5.43
CA VAL A 67 8.16 6.18 5.45
C VAL A 67 6.82 5.43 5.41
N ILE A 68 6.66 4.47 4.49
CA ILE A 68 5.46 3.62 4.40
C ILE A 68 5.23 2.86 5.72
N SER A 69 6.29 2.25 6.29
CA SER A 69 6.18 1.46 7.52
C SER A 69 5.92 2.30 8.78
N ILE A 70 6.47 3.51 8.89
CA ILE A 70 6.33 4.37 10.07
C ILE A 70 4.92 4.94 10.16
N TYR A 71 4.36 5.43 9.05
CA TYR A 71 2.96 5.87 9.03
C TYR A 71 2.03 4.72 9.42
N PHE A 72 2.29 3.50 8.96
CA PHE A 72 1.50 2.33 9.34
C PHE A 72 1.66 1.95 10.82
N GLY A 73 2.89 1.88 11.32
CA GLY A 73 3.17 1.51 12.72
C GLY A 73 2.56 2.50 13.72
N PHE A 74 2.69 3.80 13.47
CA PHE A 74 2.05 4.82 14.31
C PHE A 74 0.51 4.77 14.23
N LEU A 75 -0.06 4.58 13.04
CA LEU A 75 -1.53 4.51 12.88
C LEU A 75 -2.15 3.27 13.53
N VAL A 76 -1.48 2.11 13.49
CA VAL A 76 -1.93 0.89 14.19
C VAL A 76 -1.84 1.05 15.71
N GLN A 77 -0.75 1.64 16.23
CA GLN A 77 -0.59 1.90 17.66
C GLN A 77 -1.66 2.86 18.19
N PHE A 78 -1.98 3.93 17.47
CA PHE A 78 -3.03 4.88 17.88
C PHE A 78 -4.46 4.33 17.76
N LYS A 79 -4.70 3.32 16.91
CA LYS A 79 -6.02 2.69 16.76
C LYS A 79 -6.27 1.53 17.74
N TRP A 80 -5.22 1.06 18.43
CA TRP A 80 -5.26 -0.04 19.42
C TRP A 80 -5.06 0.42 20.88
N GLN A 81 -5.31 1.70 21.20
CA GLN A 81 -5.39 2.21 22.57
C GLN A 81 -6.79 2.74 22.90
#